data_AF-A0A2A3D303-F1
#
_entry.id   AF-A0A2A3D303-F1
#
_cell.length_a   1.000
_cell.length_b   1.000
_cell.length_c   1.000
_cell.angle_alpha   90.00
_cell.angle_beta   90.00
_cell.angle_gamma   90.00
#
_symmetry.space_group_name_H-M   'P 1'
#
loop_
_entity.id
_entity.type
_entity.pdbx_description
1 polymer ?
#
loop_
_entity_poly.entity_id
_entity_poly.type
_entity_poly.pdbx_seq_one_letter_code
_entity_poly.pdbx_strand_id
1 'polypeptide(L)'
;MFDSDELRGLIAERGIAGFTLDTNIIDGLNNNGNLDNRILLSLENLKGKQVATILCDVVAKEVKGHMAQRHAAAHGELASTLKVYSKIWKEHAGFVEELAAKLVPADAIGAHADALLQAFCEKIGVEIISSNGAISVAELMEQYFENQPPFAGADKKHEFPDAVALAAIDKWAQEHGPVLAVSKDKGWAEYCEGSEYLYCASDLGKALALFHEDEAIVASFISSLGDAPDGDFAGEILDAIQRDLDDLDFQVEASAFMEWDTEVEEAVVESIEYTGGKEQRIVASDGQSVTFLVPVNAKLRVQAGFNFSIHDSIDDDYVSLGGTVEDVTIDHRYQVTVTISGKGSDEIAVEDAVVNPATKLRTVDFGHVEPFSEPEPD
;
A
#
# COMPACT_ATOMS: atom_id res chain seq x y z
N MET A 1 -5.35 -16.54 -18.59
CA MET A 1 -5.39 -15.31 -17.79
C MET A 1 -5.55 -15.72 -16.35
N PHE A 2 -4.66 -15.24 -15.49
CA PHE A 2 -4.61 -15.68 -14.11
C PHE A 2 -5.82 -15.16 -13.34
N ASP A 3 -6.38 -15.99 -12.46
CA ASP A 3 -7.39 -15.51 -11.54
C ASP A 3 -6.75 -14.71 -10.38
N SER A 4 -7.59 -14.07 -9.55
CA SER A 4 -7.10 -13.21 -8.48
C SER A 4 -6.33 -13.96 -7.40
N ASP A 5 -6.65 -15.24 -7.15
CA ASP A 5 -6.00 -16.04 -6.11
C ASP A 5 -4.67 -16.62 -6.60
N GLU A 6 -4.59 -17.02 -7.88
CA GLU A 6 -3.35 -17.40 -8.55
C GLU A 6 -2.35 -16.23 -8.59
N LEU A 7 -2.81 -15.03 -8.96
CA LEU A 7 -1.97 -13.83 -8.95
C LEU A 7 -1.45 -13.53 -7.55
N ARG A 8 -2.29 -13.63 -6.52
CA ARG A 8 -1.86 -13.43 -5.13
C ARG A 8 -0.76 -14.39 -4.73
N GLY A 9 -0.91 -15.69 -5.00
CA GLY A 9 0.10 -16.70 -4.70
C GLY A 9 1.44 -16.42 -5.39
N LEU A 10 1.41 -16.03 -6.65
CA LEU A 10 2.62 -15.72 -7.42
C LEU A 10 3.32 -14.44 -6.94
N ILE A 11 2.55 -13.41 -6.59
CA ILE A 11 3.07 -12.16 -5.99
C ILE A 11 3.68 -12.47 -4.61
N ALA A 12 3.05 -13.34 -3.81
CA ALA A 12 3.55 -13.79 -2.51
C ALA A 12 4.95 -14.39 -2.59
N GLU A 13 5.12 -15.31 -3.54
CA GLU A 13 6.27 -16.18 -3.63
C GLU A 13 7.47 -15.50 -4.28
N ARG A 14 7.22 -14.70 -5.33
CA ARG A 14 8.27 -14.14 -6.20
C ARG A 14 8.36 -12.62 -6.18
N GLY A 15 7.39 -11.94 -5.56
CA GLY A 15 7.26 -10.49 -5.63
C GLY A 15 6.92 -9.97 -7.03
N ILE A 16 6.66 -8.67 -7.13
CA ILE A 16 6.49 -7.96 -8.41
C ILE A 16 7.49 -6.82 -8.47
N ALA A 17 8.35 -6.83 -9.49
CA ALA A 17 9.30 -5.76 -9.74
C ALA A 17 8.70 -4.68 -10.64
N GLY A 18 7.78 -5.05 -11.54
CA GLY A 18 7.21 -4.12 -12.51
C GLY A 18 5.72 -4.27 -12.79
N PHE A 19 5.14 -3.21 -13.32
CA PHE A 19 3.74 -3.14 -13.73
C PHE A 19 3.64 -2.51 -15.11
N THR A 20 2.85 -3.10 -16.00
CA THR A 20 2.69 -2.59 -17.36
C THR A 20 1.26 -2.71 -17.88
N LEU A 21 0.94 -1.93 -18.90
CA LEU A 21 -0.38 -1.86 -19.51
C LEU A 21 -0.29 -2.12 -21.01
N ASP A 22 -1.22 -2.89 -21.53
CA ASP A 22 -1.53 -2.97 -22.95
C ASP A 22 -2.21 -1.66 -23.43
N THR A 23 -1.97 -1.30 -24.69
CA THR A 23 -2.68 -0.29 -25.46
C THR A 23 -4.20 -0.39 -25.24
N ASN A 24 -4.79 -1.59 -25.24
CA ASN A 24 -6.24 -1.76 -25.10
C ASN A 24 -6.80 -1.29 -23.74
N ILE A 25 -6.03 -1.39 -22.66
CA ILE A 25 -6.43 -0.94 -21.33
C ILE A 25 -6.37 0.58 -21.28
N ILE A 26 -5.26 1.15 -21.77
CA ILE A 26 -5.06 2.59 -21.79
C ILE A 26 -6.15 3.24 -22.65
N ASP A 27 -6.37 2.76 -23.88
CA ASP A 27 -7.39 3.30 -24.77
C ASP A 27 -8.81 3.15 -24.24
N GLY A 28 -9.13 2.00 -23.63
CA GLY A 28 -10.44 1.77 -23.04
C GLY A 28 -10.77 2.74 -21.89
N LEU A 29 -9.74 3.22 -21.18
CA LEU A 29 -9.86 4.20 -20.11
C LEU A 29 -9.65 5.65 -20.58
N ASN A 30 -9.05 5.85 -21.76
CA ASN A 30 -8.69 7.13 -22.36
C ASN A 30 -9.67 7.56 -23.47
N ASN A 31 -10.98 7.41 -23.24
CA ASN A 31 -12.01 7.67 -24.25
C ASN A 31 -12.04 9.14 -24.73
N ASN A 32 -11.60 10.09 -23.91
CA ASN A 32 -11.50 11.51 -24.26
C ASN A 32 -10.15 11.91 -24.89
N GLY A 33 -9.17 11.00 -24.94
CA GLY A 33 -7.83 11.25 -25.46
C GLY A 33 -6.96 12.17 -24.60
N ASN A 34 -7.23 12.31 -23.30
CA ASN A 34 -6.49 13.22 -22.41
C ASN A 34 -5.65 12.54 -21.33
N LEU A 35 -5.76 11.21 -21.18
CA LEU A 35 -5.08 10.41 -20.15
C LEU A 35 -5.35 10.91 -18.71
N ASP A 36 -6.53 11.50 -18.49
CA ASP A 36 -6.96 12.10 -17.22
C ASP A 36 -7.89 11.19 -16.40
N ASN A 37 -8.06 9.94 -16.83
CA ASN A 37 -8.87 8.94 -16.14
C ASN A 37 -8.31 8.67 -14.74
N ARG A 38 -9.17 8.72 -13.71
CA ARG A 38 -8.77 8.54 -12.30
C ARG A 38 -8.09 7.19 -12.03
N ILE A 39 -8.49 6.13 -12.72
CA ILE A 39 -7.90 4.78 -12.57
C ILE A 39 -6.50 4.73 -13.19
N LEU A 40 -6.29 5.38 -14.33
CA LEU A 40 -4.93 5.50 -14.89
C LEU A 40 -4.04 6.33 -13.97
N LEU A 41 -4.56 7.44 -13.44
CA LEU A 41 -3.83 8.31 -12.53
C LEU A 41 -3.47 7.64 -11.19
N SER A 42 -4.26 6.68 -10.70
CA SER A 42 -3.94 5.96 -9.46
C SER A 42 -2.69 5.09 -9.53
N LEU A 43 -2.11 4.87 -10.72
CA LEU A 43 -0.81 4.23 -10.86
C LEU A 43 0.31 5.00 -10.15
N GLU A 44 0.13 6.31 -9.89
CA GLU A 44 1.10 7.09 -9.12
C GLU A 44 1.34 6.51 -7.71
N ASN A 45 0.38 5.76 -7.16
CA ASN A 45 0.50 5.09 -5.86
C ASN A 45 1.55 3.96 -5.87
N LEU A 46 1.87 3.38 -7.04
CA LEU A 46 2.86 2.32 -7.16
C LEU A 46 4.29 2.82 -6.91
N LYS A 47 4.56 4.12 -7.11
CA LYS A 47 5.86 4.74 -6.78
C LYS A 47 6.28 4.48 -5.34
N GLY A 48 5.32 4.47 -4.41
CA GLY A 48 5.57 4.26 -2.98
C GLY A 48 5.89 2.80 -2.61
N LYS A 49 5.62 1.85 -3.51
CA LYS A 49 5.67 0.40 -3.25
C LYS A 49 6.88 -0.30 -3.87
N GLN A 50 7.86 0.44 -4.39
CA GLN A 50 9.04 -0.08 -5.10
C GLN A 50 8.71 -0.92 -6.34
N VAL A 51 7.52 -0.74 -6.91
CA VAL A 51 7.10 -1.39 -8.17
C VAL A 51 7.28 -0.41 -9.32
N ALA A 52 8.14 -0.73 -10.28
CA ALA A 52 8.39 0.11 -11.44
C ALA A 52 7.19 0.07 -12.40
N THR A 53 6.62 1.22 -12.75
CA THR A 53 5.61 1.27 -13.82
C THR A 53 6.34 1.44 -15.15
N ILE A 54 6.25 0.44 -16.03
CA ILE A 54 6.96 0.42 -17.32
C ILE A 54 5.97 0.41 -18.49
N LEU A 55 6.36 1.01 -19.60
CA LEU A 55 5.61 0.96 -20.85
C LEU A 55 6.58 0.76 -22.02
N CYS A 56 6.30 -0.20 -22.90
CA CYS A 56 7.09 -0.35 -24.11
C CYS A 56 6.89 0.86 -25.03
N ASP A 57 7.96 1.30 -25.70
CA ASP A 57 7.91 2.40 -26.66
C ASP A 57 6.95 2.14 -27.84
N VAL A 58 6.71 0.87 -28.19
CA VAL A 58 5.70 0.47 -29.18
C VAL A 58 4.29 0.81 -28.69
N VAL A 59 3.92 0.35 -27.49
CA VAL A 59 2.63 0.66 -26.84
C VAL A 59 2.46 2.17 -26.69
N ALA A 60 3.50 2.88 -26.24
CA ALA A 60 3.47 4.33 -26.11
C ALA A 60 3.19 5.04 -27.45
N LYS A 61 3.79 4.56 -28.56
CA LYS A 61 3.55 5.09 -29.90
C LYS A 61 2.13 4.81 -30.40
N GLU A 62 1.58 3.65 -30.09
CA GLU A 62 0.19 3.30 -30.45
C GLU A 62 -0.80 4.19 -29.72
N VAL A 63 -0.68 4.31 -28.39
CA VAL A 63 -1.51 5.20 -27.57
C VAL A 63 -1.46 6.63 -28.10
N LYS A 64 -0.26 7.16 -28.38
CA LYS A 64 -0.08 8.49 -28.99
C LYS A 64 -0.77 8.59 -30.34
N GLY A 65 -0.64 7.58 -31.19
CA GLY A 65 -1.28 7.52 -32.50
C GLY A 65 -2.81 7.60 -32.41
N HIS A 66 -3.40 6.80 -31.53
CA HIS A 66 -4.84 6.79 -31.29
C HIS A 66 -5.34 8.10 -30.68
N MET A 67 -4.60 8.71 -29.75
CA MET A 67 -4.90 10.04 -29.23
C MET A 67 -4.91 11.10 -30.35
N ALA A 68 -3.85 11.16 -31.15
CA ALA A 68 -3.74 12.12 -32.24
C ALA A 68 -4.87 11.93 -33.28
N GLN A 69 -5.24 10.69 -33.59
CA GLN A 69 -6.35 10.39 -34.48
C GLN A 69 -7.69 10.89 -33.91
N ARG A 70 -7.96 10.67 -32.62
CA ARG A 70 -9.19 11.15 -31.95
C ARG A 70 -9.25 12.68 -31.94
N HIS A 71 -8.15 13.34 -31.56
CA HIS A 71 -8.08 14.80 -31.56
C HIS A 71 -8.26 15.39 -32.97
N ALA A 72 -7.64 14.77 -33.99
CA ALA A 72 -7.81 15.17 -35.38
C ALA A 72 -9.25 14.99 -35.89
N ALA A 73 -9.92 13.90 -35.49
CA ALA A 73 -11.32 13.66 -35.81
C ALA A 73 -12.22 14.74 -35.19
N ALA A 74 -12.07 15.04 -33.90
CA ALA A 74 -12.83 16.08 -33.21
C ALA A 74 -12.59 17.47 -33.82
N HIS A 75 -11.34 17.81 -34.12
CA HIS A 75 -10.98 19.05 -34.79
C HIS A 75 -11.61 19.15 -36.20
N GLY A 76 -11.55 18.06 -36.98
CA GLY A 76 -12.12 17.98 -38.32
C GLY A 76 -13.65 18.10 -38.31
N GLU A 77 -14.32 17.46 -37.36
CA GLU A 77 -15.77 17.51 -37.19
C GLU A 77 -16.24 18.95 -36.88
N LEU A 78 -15.58 19.63 -35.95
CA LEU A 78 -15.86 21.04 -35.64
C LEU A 78 -15.64 21.93 -36.86
N ALA A 79 -14.50 21.79 -37.55
CA ALA A 79 -14.18 22.57 -38.74
C ALA A 79 -15.20 22.35 -39.87
N SER A 80 -15.69 21.12 -40.03
CA SER A 80 -16.73 20.79 -41.02
C SER A 80 -18.08 21.42 -40.64
N THR A 81 -18.44 21.39 -39.36
CA THR A 81 -19.68 21.95 -38.82
C THR A 81 -19.71 23.46 -39.00
N LEU A 82 -18.61 24.15 -38.70
CA LEU A 82 -18.46 25.59 -38.92
C LEU A 82 -18.66 25.97 -40.41
N LYS A 83 -18.12 25.18 -41.34
CA LYS A 83 -18.32 25.38 -42.79
C LYS A 83 -19.78 25.19 -43.22
N VAL A 84 -20.51 24.26 -42.60
CA VAL A 84 -21.94 24.05 -42.89
C VAL A 84 -22.75 25.23 -42.34
N TYR A 85 -22.46 25.65 -41.10
CA TYR A 85 -23.12 26.79 -40.47
C TYR A 85 -22.97 28.08 -41.28
N SER A 86 -21.76 28.42 -41.72
CA SER A 86 -21.50 29.65 -42.51
C SER A 86 -22.22 29.68 -43.87
N LYS A 87 -22.54 28.51 -44.45
CA LYS A 87 -23.32 28.41 -45.71
C LYS A 87 -24.80 28.74 -45.52
N ILE A 88 -25.36 28.41 -44.36
CA ILE A 88 -26.78 28.61 -44.04
C ILE A 88 -27.02 30.03 -43.53
N TRP A 89 -26.21 30.49 -42.57
CA TRP A 89 -26.34 31.81 -41.92
C TRP A 89 -25.24 32.77 -42.38
N LYS A 90 -25.36 33.27 -43.61
CA LYS A 90 -24.32 34.07 -44.27
C LYS A 90 -23.99 35.36 -43.53
N GLU A 91 -24.97 35.97 -42.87
CA GLU A 91 -24.79 37.17 -42.04
C GLU A 91 -23.86 36.94 -40.84
N HIS A 92 -23.64 35.69 -40.43
CA HIS A 92 -22.72 35.30 -39.36
C HIS A 92 -21.37 34.75 -39.87
N ALA A 93 -21.10 34.75 -41.18
CA ALA A 93 -19.90 34.14 -41.75
C ALA A 93 -18.59 34.74 -41.18
N GLY A 94 -18.54 36.06 -40.97
CA GLY A 94 -17.36 36.73 -40.39
C GLY A 94 -17.03 36.26 -38.97
N PHE A 95 -18.05 36.00 -38.13
CA PHE A 95 -17.85 35.44 -36.80
C PHE A 95 -17.28 34.01 -36.87
N VAL A 96 -17.78 33.19 -37.81
CA VAL A 96 -17.29 31.83 -38.02
C VAL A 96 -15.83 31.84 -38.48
N GLU A 97 -15.44 32.75 -39.36
CA GLU A 97 -14.05 32.91 -39.79
C GLU A 97 -13.14 33.33 -38.63
N GLU A 98 -13.57 34.28 -37.80
CA GLU A 98 -12.83 34.69 -36.60
C GLU A 98 -12.67 33.53 -35.60
N LEU A 99 -13.73 32.75 -35.37
CA LEU A 99 -13.70 31.58 -34.50
C LEU A 99 -12.77 30.50 -35.06
N ALA A 100 -12.88 30.18 -36.35
CA ALA A 100 -12.03 29.18 -37.01
C ALA A 100 -10.55 29.57 -36.97
N ALA A 101 -10.23 30.86 -37.08
CA ALA A 101 -8.86 31.38 -36.96
C ALA A 101 -8.28 31.25 -35.54
N LYS A 102 -9.12 31.13 -34.51
CA LYS A 102 -8.71 30.92 -33.11
C LYS A 102 -8.61 29.44 -32.72
N LEU A 103 -9.06 28.51 -33.57
CA LEU A 103 -8.91 27.08 -33.32
C LEU A 103 -7.44 26.67 -33.35
N VAL A 104 -7.12 25.60 -32.61
CA VAL A 104 -5.78 25.00 -32.61
C VAL A 104 -5.44 24.55 -34.04
N PRO A 105 -4.26 24.91 -34.58
CA PRO A 105 -3.82 24.44 -35.89
C PRO A 105 -3.77 22.90 -35.98
N ALA A 106 -4.17 22.34 -37.12
CA ALA A 106 -4.24 20.88 -37.30
C ALA A 106 -2.88 20.17 -37.17
N ASP A 107 -1.79 20.86 -37.53
CA ASP A 107 -0.41 20.39 -37.39
C ASP A 107 0.09 20.39 -35.92
N ALA A 108 -0.55 21.17 -35.04
CA ALA A 108 -0.24 21.17 -33.61
C ALA A 108 -0.85 19.98 -32.85
N ILE A 109 -1.80 19.25 -33.44
CA ILE A 109 -2.51 18.14 -32.79
C ILE A 109 -1.56 17.01 -32.36
N GLY A 110 -0.64 16.62 -33.23
CA GLY A 110 0.33 15.56 -32.92
C GLY A 110 1.26 15.94 -31.77
N ALA A 111 1.70 17.21 -31.72
CA ALA A 111 2.53 17.73 -30.63
C ALA A 111 1.74 17.84 -29.31
N HIS A 112 0.44 18.13 -29.38
CA HIS A 112 -0.42 18.14 -28.20
C HIS A 112 -0.58 16.74 -27.59
N ALA A 113 -0.84 15.71 -28.41
CA ALA A 113 -0.91 14.33 -27.94
C ALA A 113 0.42 13.86 -27.31
N ASP A 114 1.55 14.28 -27.88
CA ASP A 114 2.89 14.01 -27.35
C ASP A 114 3.08 14.62 -25.95
N ALA A 115 2.73 15.90 -25.80
CA ALA A 115 2.85 16.61 -24.54
C ALA A 115 1.95 15.99 -23.45
N LEU A 116 0.75 15.53 -23.80
CA LEU A 116 -0.15 14.84 -22.86
C LEU A 116 0.43 13.50 -22.39
N LEU A 117 0.94 12.68 -23.31
CA LEU A 117 1.57 11.41 -22.96
C LEU A 117 2.81 11.63 -22.08
N GLN A 118 3.65 12.61 -22.41
CA GLN A 118 4.81 12.95 -21.60
C GLN A 118 4.40 13.38 -20.19
N ALA A 119 3.43 14.29 -20.06
CA ALA A 119 2.94 14.76 -18.76
C ALA A 119 2.32 13.61 -17.93
N PHE A 120 1.62 12.68 -18.58
CA PHE A 120 1.11 11.47 -17.97
C PHE A 120 2.23 10.59 -17.42
N CYS A 121 3.24 10.29 -18.24
CA CYS A 121 4.38 9.48 -17.84
C CYS A 121 5.16 10.12 -16.69
N GLU A 122 5.42 11.43 -16.74
CA GLU A 122 6.12 12.15 -15.66
C GLU A 122 5.34 12.11 -14.34
N LYS A 123 4.02 12.37 -14.41
CA LYS A 123 3.15 12.38 -13.25
C LYS A 123 3.14 11.03 -12.53
N ILE A 124 2.94 9.95 -13.28
CA ILE A 124 2.86 8.57 -12.74
C ILE A 124 4.24 7.93 -12.57
N GLY A 125 5.30 8.52 -13.15
CA GLY A 125 6.64 7.95 -13.16
C GLY A 125 6.72 6.69 -13.99
N VAL A 126 6.08 6.69 -15.16
CA VAL A 126 6.19 5.62 -16.14
C VAL A 126 7.57 5.67 -16.79
N GLU A 127 8.29 4.55 -16.75
CA GLU A 127 9.52 4.36 -17.51
C GLU A 127 9.19 3.81 -18.91
N ILE A 128 9.58 4.54 -19.95
CA ILE A 128 9.47 4.06 -21.33
C ILE A 128 10.66 3.16 -21.64
N ILE A 129 10.41 1.85 -21.79
CA ILE A 129 11.44 0.87 -22.14
C ILE A 129 11.53 0.73 -23.67
N SER A 130 12.74 0.52 -24.18
CA SER A 130 12.97 0.38 -25.62
C SER A 130 12.75 -1.05 -26.09
N SER A 131 11.96 -1.22 -27.15
CA SER A 131 11.88 -2.49 -27.89
C SER A 131 13.11 -2.84 -28.72
N ASN A 132 14.06 -1.91 -28.87
CA ASN A 132 15.22 -2.12 -29.72
C ASN A 132 16.13 -3.24 -29.18
N GLY A 133 16.33 -4.28 -29.99
CA GLY A 133 17.14 -5.45 -29.59
C GLY A 133 16.49 -6.31 -28.51
N ALA A 134 15.17 -6.19 -28.31
CA ALA A 134 14.40 -7.10 -27.47
C ALA A 134 14.23 -8.48 -28.12
N ILE A 135 13.95 -8.49 -29.43
CA ILE A 135 13.79 -9.70 -30.25
C ILE A 135 14.43 -9.48 -31.62
N SER A 136 15.09 -10.51 -32.17
CA SER A 136 15.60 -10.44 -33.53
C SER A 136 14.48 -10.62 -34.55
N VAL A 137 14.68 -10.10 -35.77
CA VAL A 137 13.72 -10.30 -36.87
C VAL A 137 13.54 -11.79 -37.19
N ALA A 138 14.59 -12.60 -37.02
CA ALA A 138 14.52 -14.04 -37.29
C ALA A 138 13.59 -14.74 -36.27
N GLU A 139 13.78 -14.50 -34.97
CA GLU A 139 12.94 -15.05 -33.90
C GLU A 139 11.48 -14.58 -34.03
N LEU A 140 11.26 -13.29 -34.31
CA LEU A 140 9.92 -12.74 -34.50
C LEU A 140 9.18 -13.41 -35.67
N MET A 141 9.89 -13.67 -36.77
CA MET A 141 9.32 -14.37 -37.92
C MET A 141 9.07 -15.85 -37.63
N GLU A 142 9.92 -16.50 -36.85
CA GLU A 142 9.72 -17.88 -36.39
C GLU A 142 8.43 -17.99 -35.54
N GLN A 143 8.28 -17.14 -34.53
CA GLN A 143 7.06 -17.07 -33.71
C GLN A 143 5.80 -16.87 -34.58
N TYR A 144 5.87 -15.97 -35.57
CA TYR A 144 4.78 -15.72 -36.51
C TYR A 144 4.41 -16.97 -37.33
N PHE A 145 5.39 -17.70 -37.88
CA PHE A 145 5.14 -18.87 -38.72
C PHE A 145 4.70 -20.10 -37.90
N GLU A 146 5.17 -20.21 -36.67
CA GLU A 146 4.81 -21.28 -35.74
C GLU A 146 3.50 -21.02 -34.98
N ASN A 147 2.92 -19.83 -35.12
CA ASN A 147 1.71 -19.40 -34.41
C ASN A 147 1.90 -19.40 -32.89
N GLN A 148 3.11 -19.08 -32.45
CA GLN A 148 3.38 -18.88 -31.02
C GLN A 148 2.70 -17.59 -30.56
N PRO A 149 2.19 -17.51 -29.32
CA PRO A 149 1.63 -16.27 -28.78
C PRO A 149 2.57 -15.08 -29.00
N PRO A 150 2.05 -13.88 -29.34
CA PRO A 150 0.62 -13.53 -29.50
C PRO A 150 -0.01 -13.92 -30.86
N PHE A 151 0.69 -14.60 -31.77
CA PHE A 151 0.23 -14.89 -33.15
C PHE A 151 -0.82 -16.02 -33.30
N ALA A 152 -1.71 -16.23 -32.32
CA ALA A 152 -2.68 -17.32 -32.32
C ALA A 152 -3.97 -17.04 -33.14
N GLY A 153 -4.20 -15.79 -33.56
CA GLY A 153 -5.44 -15.32 -34.20
C GLY A 153 -5.53 -15.44 -35.73
N ALA A 154 -6.70 -15.08 -36.28
CA ALA A 154 -6.94 -15.04 -37.74
C ALA A 154 -6.25 -13.84 -38.42
N ASP A 155 -5.95 -12.77 -37.66
CA ASP A 155 -5.42 -11.50 -38.19
C ASP A 155 -4.03 -11.16 -37.64
N LYS A 156 -3.11 -12.13 -37.76
CA LYS A 156 -1.74 -12.12 -37.20
C LYS A 156 -0.86 -10.93 -37.57
N LYS A 157 -1.26 -10.14 -38.58
CA LYS A 157 -0.50 -8.95 -38.99
C LYS A 157 -0.60 -7.82 -37.97
N HIS A 158 -1.69 -7.78 -37.20
CA HIS A 158 -1.90 -6.79 -36.17
C HIS A 158 -1.19 -7.13 -34.84
N GLU A 159 -0.67 -8.35 -34.72
CA GLU A 159 -0.01 -8.87 -33.51
C GLU A 159 1.50 -8.57 -33.46
N PHE A 160 2.09 -8.04 -34.55
CA PHE A 160 3.53 -7.73 -34.58
C PHE A 160 3.95 -6.67 -33.54
N PRO A 161 3.21 -5.55 -33.38
CA PRO A 161 3.48 -4.59 -32.30
C PRO A 161 3.45 -5.25 -30.92
N ASP A 162 2.44 -6.09 -30.65
CA ASP A 162 2.29 -6.80 -29.38
C ASP A 162 3.44 -7.78 -29.12
N ALA A 163 3.83 -8.57 -30.13
CA ALA A 163 4.96 -9.50 -30.01
C ALA A 163 6.27 -8.76 -29.67
N VAL A 164 6.51 -7.61 -30.30
CA VAL A 164 7.70 -6.78 -30.04
C VAL A 164 7.62 -6.14 -28.65
N ALA A 165 6.44 -5.69 -28.22
CA ALA A 165 6.23 -5.11 -26.89
C ALA A 165 6.42 -6.14 -25.78
N LEU A 166 5.77 -7.30 -25.90
CA LEU A 166 5.86 -8.41 -24.95
C LEU A 166 7.29 -8.91 -24.83
N ALA A 167 8.03 -9.07 -25.93
CA ALA A 167 9.44 -9.47 -25.88
C ALA A 167 10.32 -8.43 -25.15
N ALA A 168 10.02 -7.13 -25.29
CA ALA A 168 10.74 -6.08 -24.58
C ALA A 168 10.45 -6.09 -23.08
N ILE A 169 9.18 -6.31 -22.72
CA ILE A 169 8.73 -6.40 -21.32
C ILE A 169 9.30 -7.66 -20.66
N ASP A 170 9.26 -8.81 -21.35
CA ASP A 170 9.80 -10.08 -20.84
C ASP A 170 11.31 -9.98 -20.60
N LYS A 171 12.05 -9.39 -21.54
CA LYS A 171 13.49 -9.12 -21.36
C LYS A 171 13.76 -8.22 -20.16
N TRP A 172 12.99 -7.15 -19.98
CA TRP A 172 13.11 -6.28 -18.81
C TRP A 172 12.83 -7.07 -17.51
N ALA A 173 11.81 -7.93 -17.52
CA ALA A 173 11.42 -8.74 -16.37
C ALA A 173 12.48 -9.78 -15.98
N GLN A 174 13.17 -10.37 -16.95
CA GLN A 174 14.31 -11.28 -16.69
C GLN A 174 15.47 -10.57 -15.96
N GLU A 175 15.66 -9.26 -16.19
CA GLU A 175 16.73 -8.47 -15.56
C GLU A 175 16.36 -7.92 -14.18
N HIS A 176 15.08 -7.63 -13.93
CA HIS A 176 14.61 -6.90 -12.74
C HIS A 176 13.70 -7.70 -11.82
N GLY A 177 13.05 -8.74 -12.33
CA GLY A 177 12.06 -9.56 -11.62
C GLY A 177 10.67 -9.51 -12.29
N PRO A 178 9.70 -10.25 -11.73
CA PRO A 178 8.41 -10.47 -12.38
C PRO A 178 7.62 -9.17 -12.64
N VAL A 179 6.88 -9.14 -13.74
CA VAL A 179 6.03 -8.02 -14.18
C VAL A 179 4.57 -8.43 -14.24
N LEU A 180 3.71 -7.62 -13.63
CA LEU A 180 2.26 -7.72 -13.80
C LEU A 180 1.82 -6.86 -15.00
N ALA A 181 1.45 -7.52 -16.09
CA ALA A 181 0.80 -6.92 -17.24
C ALA A 181 -0.72 -6.88 -17.05
N VAL A 182 -1.36 -5.81 -17.52
CA VAL A 182 -2.82 -5.73 -17.61
C VAL A 182 -3.24 -5.63 -19.07
N SER A 183 -4.03 -6.59 -19.51
CA SER A 183 -4.54 -6.66 -20.87
C SER A 183 -5.87 -7.42 -20.92
N LYS A 184 -6.78 -7.01 -21.80
CA LYS A 184 -7.97 -7.81 -22.19
C LYS A 184 -7.72 -8.66 -23.44
N ASP A 185 -6.53 -8.57 -24.01
CA ASP A 185 -6.16 -9.25 -25.24
C ASP A 185 -5.73 -10.69 -24.94
N LYS A 186 -6.16 -11.61 -25.81
CA LYS A 186 -5.88 -13.04 -25.62
C LYS A 186 -4.44 -13.39 -25.97
N GLY A 187 -3.85 -12.73 -26.97
CA GLY A 187 -2.45 -12.90 -27.33
C GLY A 187 -1.51 -12.50 -26.18
N TRP A 188 -1.80 -11.39 -25.51
CA TRP A 188 -1.09 -10.99 -24.29
C TRP A 188 -1.22 -12.03 -23.16
N ALA A 189 -2.44 -12.50 -22.89
CA ALA A 189 -2.68 -13.49 -21.86
C ALA A 189 -1.97 -14.83 -22.14
N GLU A 190 -2.07 -15.34 -23.37
CA GLU A 190 -1.44 -16.58 -23.81
C GLU A 190 0.09 -16.48 -23.81
N TYR A 191 0.66 -15.31 -24.13
CA TYR A 191 2.10 -15.08 -24.00
C TYR A 191 2.56 -15.13 -22.55
N CYS A 192 1.83 -14.46 -21.64
CA CYS A 192 2.17 -14.45 -20.22
C CYS A 192 2.06 -15.83 -19.57
N GLU A 193 1.10 -16.67 -20.00
CA GLU A 193 1.01 -18.07 -19.54
C GLU A 193 2.25 -18.91 -19.88
N GLY A 194 2.97 -18.56 -20.94
CA GLY A 194 4.22 -19.21 -21.34
C GLY A 194 5.49 -18.59 -20.75
N SER A 195 5.41 -17.43 -20.09
CA SER A 195 6.56 -16.76 -19.49
C SER A 195 6.71 -17.14 -18.01
N GLU A 196 7.96 -17.21 -17.54
CA GLU A 196 8.27 -17.40 -16.13
C GLU A 196 8.16 -16.08 -15.32
N TYR A 197 8.22 -14.93 -16.00
CA TYR A 197 8.33 -13.62 -15.38
C TYR A 197 7.16 -12.69 -15.66
N LEU A 198 6.22 -13.06 -16.54
CA LEU A 198 5.07 -12.22 -16.85
C LEU A 198 3.77 -12.82 -16.32
N TYR A 199 3.02 -12.00 -15.61
CA TYR A 199 1.68 -12.33 -15.15
C TYR A 199 0.66 -11.40 -15.80
N CYS A 200 -0.52 -11.90 -16.14
CA CYS A 200 -1.53 -11.12 -16.86
C CYS A 200 -2.87 -11.05 -16.10
N ALA A 201 -3.33 -9.83 -15.85
CA ALA A 201 -4.65 -9.51 -15.31
C ALA A 201 -5.56 -8.87 -16.37
N SER A 202 -6.87 -9.14 -16.34
CA SER A 202 -7.86 -8.57 -17.29
C SER A 202 -8.26 -7.12 -16.99
N ASP A 203 -8.10 -6.70 -15.74
CA ASP A 203 -8.72 -5.50 -15.24
C ASP A 203 -7.75 -4.71 -14.37
N LEU A 204 -7.60 -3.43 -14.70
CA LEU A 204 -6.67 -2.53 -14.01
C LEU A 204 -7.09 -2.29 -12.56
N GLY A 205 -8.39 -2.16 -12.29
CA GLY A 205 -8.87 -1.94 -10.94
C GLY A 205 -8.56 -3.14 -10.04
N LYS A 206 -8.80 -4.36 -10.53
CA LYS A 206 -8.45 -5.59 -9.81
C LYS A 206 -6.94 -5.75 -9.63
N ALA A 207 -6.15 -5.47 -10.68
CA ALA A 207 -4.70 -5.55 -10.61
C ALA A 207 -4.13 -4.56 -9.59
N LEU A 208 -4.66 -3.34 -9.52
CA LEU A 208 -4.29 -2.35 -8.51
C LEU A 208 -4.70 -2.77 -7.09
N ALA A 209 -5.84 -3.43 -6.94
CA ALA A 209 -6.30 -3.92 -5.64
C ALA A 209 -5.32 -4.94 -5.03
N LEU A 210 -4.59 -5.72 -5.85
CA LEU A 210 -3.54 -6.63 -5.36
C LEU A 210 -2.43 -5.89 -4.63
N PHE A 211 -2.16 -4.64 -4.99
CA PHE A 211 -1.20 -3.83 -4.26
C PHE A 211 -1.80 -3.23 -3.00
N HIS A 212 -3.13 -3.03 -2.92
CA HIS A 212 -3.82 -2.33 -1.84
C HIS A 212 -4.46 -3.23 -0.77
N GLU A 213 -4.31 -4.54 -0.91
CA GLU A 213 -4.89 -5.55 -0.01
C GLU A 213 -4.36 -5.43 1.42
N ASP A 214 -3.07 -5.12 1.56
CA ASP A 214 -2.43 -4.90 2.85
C ASP A 214 -3.06 -3.72 3.60
N GLU A 215 -3.30 -2.60 2.91
CA GLU A 215 -3.96 -1.47 3.53
C GLU A 215 -5.43 -1.76 3.88
N ALA A 216 -6.12 -2.57 3.08
CA ALA A 216 -7.50 -2.95 3.33
C ALA A 216 -7.64 -3.85 4.56
N ILE A 217 -6.81 -4.90 4.67
CA ILE A 217 -6.84 -5.83 5.81
C ILE A 217 -6.39 -5.14 7.10
N VAL A 218 -5.35 -4.29 7.03
CA VAL A 218 -4.91 -3.48 8.19
C VAL A 218 -5.98 -2.48 8.61
N ALA A 219 -6.67 -1.83 7.66
CA ALA A 219 -7.77 -0.93 7.99
C ALA A 219 -8.95 -1.68 8.66
N SER A 220 -9.26 -2.89 8.20
CA SER A 220 -10.28 -3.75 8.82
C SER A 220 -9.90 -4.11 10.26
N PHE A 221 -8.67 -4.58 10.48
CA PHE A 221 -8.15 -4.88 11.82
C PHE A 221 -8.27 -3.68 12.76
N ILE A 222 -7.86 -2.50 12.30
CA ILE A 222 -7.88 -1.27 13.10
C ILE A 222 -9.30 -0.79 13.39
N SER A 223 -10.23 -0.92 12.44
CA SER A 223 -11.64 -0.63 12.68
C SER A 223 -12.19 -1.53 13.79
N SER A 224 -11.93 -2.84 13.72
CA SER A 224 -12.32 -3.78 14.76
C SER A 224 -11.75 -3.43 16.13
N LEU A 225 -10.49 -2.99 16.19
CA LEU A 225 -9.85 -2.55 17.44
C LEU A 225 -10.52 -1.30 18.04
N GLY A 226 -11.03 -0.40 17.21
CA GLY A 226 -11.77 0.79 17.66
C GLY A 226 -13.25 0.53 18.00
N ASP A 227 -13.90 -0.37 17.26
CA ASP A 227 -15.32 -0.68 17.40
C ASP A 227 -15.60 -1.67 18.55
N ALA A 228 -14.64 -2.57 18.83
CA ALA A 228 -14.73 -3.61 19.86
C ALA A 228 -13.47 -3.62 20.74
N PRO A 229 -13.37 -2.71 21.73
CA PRO A 229 -12.20 -2.60 22.61
C PRO A 229 -11.97 -3.83 23.50
N ASP A 230 -12.98 -4.70 23.65
CA ASP A 230 -12.88 -5.99 24.35
C ASP A 230 -12.95 -7.20 23.38
N GLY A 231 -12.76 -6.97 22.08
CA GLY A 231 -12.80 -8.00 21.05
C GLY A 231 -11.51 -8.81 20.94
N ASP A 232 -11.52 -9.87 20.14
CA ASP A 232 -10.40 -10.82 20.01
C ASP A 232 -9.06 -10.13 19.66
N PHE A 233 -9.07 -9.17 18.74
CA PHE A 233 -7.86 -8.42 18.38
C PHE A 233 -7.33 -7.53 19.49
N ALA A 234 -8.23 -6.95 20.30
CA ALA A 234 -7.83 -6.18 21.46
C ALA A 234 -7.22 -7.10 22.53
N GLY A 235 -7.80 -8.30 22.70
CA GLY A 235 -7.29 -9.35 23.56
C GLY A 235 -5.86 -9.77 23.20
N GLU A 236 -5.57 -10.01 21.92
CA GLU A 236 -4.22 -10.37 21.47
C GLU A 236 -3.16 -9.29 21.76
N ILE A 237 -3.54 -8.01 21.62
CA ILE A 237 -2.65 -6.88 21.95
C ILE A 237 -2.49 -6.76 23.47
N LEU A 238 -3.57 -6.92 24.23
CA LEU A 238 -3.55 -6.90 25.69
C LEU A 238 -2.63 -7.99 26.22
N ASP A 239 -2.79 -9.22 25.73
CA ASP A 239 -1.97 -10.36 26.11
C ASP A 239 -0.49 -10.13 25.77
N ALA A 240 -0.19 -9.52 24.62
CA ALA A 240 1.18 -9.17 24.25
C ALA A 240 1.81 -8.17 25.23
N ILE A 241 1.04 -7.17 25.69
CA ILE A 241 1.49 -6.21 26.70
C ILE A 241 1.59 -6.87 28.08
N GLN A 242 0.66 -7.73 28.45
CA GLN A 242 0.71 -8.46 29.72
C GLN A 242 1.93 -9.36 29.80
N ARG A 243 2.23 -10.14 28.75
CA ARG A 243 3.45 -10.95 28.66
C ARG A 243 4.72 -10.09 28.79
N ASP A 244 4.70 -8.88 28.21
CA ASP A 244 5.82 -7.94 28.34
C ASP A 244 5.98 -7.44 29.79
N LEU A 245 4.88 -7.14 30.49
CA LEU A 245 4.89 -6.73 31.90
C LEU A 245 5.36 -7.85 32.83
N ASP A 246 4.93 -9.08 32.60
CA ASP A 246 5.30 -10.24 33.40
C ASP A 246 6.82 -10.52 33.33
N ASP A 247 7.45 -10.20 32.19
CA ASP A 247 8.90 -10.37 31.96
C ASP A 247 9.73 -9.15 32.41
N LEU A 248 9.10 -8.04 32.81
CA LEU A 248 9.78 -6.78 33.14
C LEU A 248 10.15 -6.69 34.63
N ASP A 249 11.35 -6.19 34.89
CA ASP A 249 11.78 -5.73 36.21
C ASP A 249 11.63 -4.20 36.27
N PHE A 250 10.60 -3.73 36.98
CA PHE A 250 10.28 -2.31 37.06
C PHE A 250 11.24 -1.60 38.02
N GLN A 251 11.72 -0.42 37.63
CA GLN A 251 12.28 0.49 38.61
C GLN A 251 11.14 1.15 39.39
N VAL A 252 10.94 0.73 40.63
CA VAL A 252 9.97 1.36 41.53
C VAL A 252 10.57 2.63 42.12
N GLU A 253 9.85 3.74 42.00
CA GLU A 253 10.16 5.00 42.63
C GLU A 253 9.08 5.33 43.67
N ALA A 254 9.50 5.73 44.85
CA ALA A 254 8.62 6.18 45.91
C ALA A 254 9.37 7.12 46.86
N SER A 255 8.62 8.00 47.52
CA SER A 255 9.12 8.87 48.58
C SER A 255 8.60 8.41 49.93
N ALA A 256 9.47 8.31 50.92
CA ALA A 256 9.09 8.02 52.29
C ALA A 256 10.00 8.78 53.26
N PHE A 257 9.53 8.97 54.50
CA PHE A 257 10.36 9.54 55.57
C PHE A 257 11.40 8.54 56.13
N MET A 258 11.24 7.27 55.80
CA MET A 258 12.05 6.14 56.29
C MET A 258 12.73 5.44 55.12
N GLU A 259 13.67 4.54 55.40
CA GLU A 259 14.18 3.64 54.37
C GLU A 259 13.12 2.58 54.04
N TRP A 260 13.02 2.23 52.77
CA TRP A 260 12.05 1.27 52.28
C TRP A 260 12.69 0.30 51.29
N ASP A 261 12.15 -0.90 51.26
CA ASP A 261 12.37 -1.91 50.24
C ASP A 261 11.03 -2.30 49.62
N THR A 262 11.03 -2.75 48.37
CA THR A 262 9.79 -2.99 47.62
C THR A 262 9.83 -4.30 46.86
N GLU A 263 8.67 -4.95 46.79
CA GLU A 263 8.43 -6.12 45.96
C GLU A 263 7.15 -5.88 45.16
N VAL A 264 7.25 -5.94 43.83
CA VAL A 264 6.07 -5.85 42.95
C VAL A 264 5.31 -7.17 43.07
N GLU A 265 4.07 -7.10 43.55
CA GLU A 265 3.24 -8.28 43.79
C GLU A 265 2.42 -8.65 42.54
N GLU A 266 1.88 -7.63 41.85
CA GLU A 266 1.02 -7.82 40.69
C GLU A 266 1.14 -6.62 39.74
N ALA A 267 1.23 -6.88 38.43
CA ALA A 267 1.09 -5.87 37.39
C ALA A 267 0.11 -6.38 36.33
N VAL A 268 -0.99 -5.67 36.10
CA VAL A 268 -2.02 -6.08 35.15
C VAL A 268 -2.37 -4.98 34.17
N VAL A 269 -2.64 -5.37 32.92
CA VAL A 269 -3.25 -4.51 31.92
C VAL A 269 -4.76 -4.51 32.13
N GLU A 270 -5.33 -3.37 32.54
CA GLU A 270 -6.79 -3.26 32.75
C GLU A 270 -7.54 -3.09 31.42
N SER A 271 -7.02 -2.27 30.53
CA SER A 271 -7.64 -1.96 29.25
C SER A 271 -6.65 -1.38 28.26
N ILE A 272 -6.96 -1.47 26.97
CA ILE A 272 -6.23 -0.77 25.92
C ILE A 272 -7.15 0.12 25.11
N GLU A 273 -6.61 1.24 24.62
CA GLU A 273 -7.29 2.14 23.70
C GLU A 273 -6.40 2.38 22.48
N TYR A 274 -6.94 2.10 21.30
CA TYR A 274 -6.27 2.47 20.05
C TYR A 274 -6.30 3.99 19.87
N THR A 275 -5.13 4.61 19.80
CA THR A 275 -5.03 6.08 19.73
C THR A 275 -4.76 6.62 18.32
N GLY A 276 -4.58 5.73 17.35
CA GLY A 276 -4.20 6.09 15.99
C GLY A 276 -2.93 6.94 15.90
N GLY A 277 -2.74 7.55 14.73
CA GLY A 277 -1.67 8.51 14.50
C GLY A 277 -0.64 8.05 13.48
N LYS A 278 0.34 8.93 13.21
CA LYS A 278 1.33 8.78 12.14
C LYS A 278 2.31 7.62 12.32
N GLU A 279 2.32 7.01 13.50
CA GLU A 279 3.15 5.86 13.85
C GLU A 279 2.60 4.55 13.30
N GLN A 280 1.31 4.52 12.95
CA GLN A 280 0.69 3.40 12.26
C GLN A 280 1.26 3.29 10.85
N ARG A 281 1.95 2.19 10.57
CA ARG A 281 2.50 1.87 9.24
C ARG A 281 2.73 0.38 9.09
N ILE A 282 2.61 -0.09 7.85
CA ILE A 282 3.05 -1.41 7.45
C ILE A 282 4.58 -1.46 7.51
N VAL A 283 5.11 -2.51 8.11
CA VAL A 283 6.55 -2.76 8.30
C VAL A 283 7.04 -3.81 7.32
N ALA A 284 6.25 -4.87 7.12
CA ALA A 284 6.54 -5.96 6.20
C ALA A 284 5.25 -6.56 5.66
N SER A 285 5.35 -7.19 4.50
CA SER A 285 4.25 -7.86 3.84
C SER A 285 4.80 -8.96 2.94
N ASP A 286 4.26 -10.17 3.08
CA ASP A 286 4.40 -11.27 2.11
C ASP A 286 3.01 -11.65 1.62
N GLY A 287 2.81 -12.59 0.69
CA GLY A 287 1.44 -12.81 0.20
C GLY A 287 0.54 -13.67 1.08
N GLN A 288 0.92 -14.00 2.32
CA GLN A 288 0.02 -14.63 3.31
C GLN A 288 -0.25 -13.72 4.51
N SER A 289 0.74 -12.92 4.94
CA SER A 289 0.67 -12.11 6.15
C SER A 289 1.15 -10.66 5.94
N VAL A 290 0.65 -9.76 6.79
CA VAL A 290 1.09 -8.36 6.85
C VAL A 290 1.47 -8.02 8.29
N THR A 291 2.64 -7.41 8.45
CA THR A 291 3.15 -6.93 9.72
C THR A 291 3.10 -5.41 9.77
N PHE A 292 2.51 -4.84 10.80
CA PHE A 292 2.32 -3.40 10.95
C PHE A 292 2.41 -2.97 12.41
N LEU A 293 2.60 -1.66 12.63
CA LEU A 293 2.71 -1.06 13.95
C LEU A 293 1.38 -0.48 14.40
N VAL A 294 0.99 -0.77 15.64
CA VAL A 294 -0.24 -0.31 16.28
C VAL A 294 0.12 0.46 17.55
N PRO A 295 -0.07 1.79 17.59
CA PRO A 295 0.05 2.57 18.82
C PRO A 295 -1.21 2.42 19.68
N VAL A 296 -1.02 2.01 20.94
CA VAL A 296 -2.11 1.87 21.93
C VAL A 296 -1.73 2.56 23.23
N ASN A 297 -2.72 3.14 23.90
CA ASN A 297 -2.60 3.53 25.29
C ASN A 297 -3.13 2.39 26.14
N ALA A 298 -2.32 1.88 27.06
CA ALA A 298 -2.72 0.85 28.01
C ALA A 298 -2.88 1.49 29.38
N LYS A 299 -3.99 1.14 30.06
CA LYS A 299 -4.21 1.46 31.45
C LYS A 299 -3.74 0.29 32.29
N LEU A 300 -2.77 0.52 33.16
CA LEU A 300 -2.10 -0.50 33.94
C LEU A 300 -2.39 -0.29 35.42
N ARG A 301 -2.55 -1.38 36.17
CA ARG A 301 -2.57 -1.38 37.63
C ARG A 301 -1.36 -2.15 38.14
N VAL A 302 -0.53 -1.49 38.92
CA VAL A 302 0.66 -2.09 39.55
C VAL A 302 0.48 -2.05 41.05
N GLN A 303 0.63 -3.19 41.71
CA GLN A 303 0.57 -3.36 43.14
C GLN A 303 1.96 -3.75 43.65
N ALA A 304 2.43 -3.06 44.68
CA ALA A 304 3.69 -3.37 45.32
C ALA A 304 3.58 -3.32 46.85
N GLY A 305 4.24 -4.27 47.49
CA GLY A 305 4.46 -4.26 48.93
C GLY A 305 5.67 -3.39 49.26
N PHE A 306 5.53 -2.51 50.24
CA PHE A 306 6.61 -1.67 50.76
C PHE A 306 6.92 -2.07 52.19
N ASN A 307 8.18 -2.41 52.47
CA ASN A 307 8.68 -2.73 53.80
C ASN A 307 9.54 -1.58 54.32
N PHE A 308 9.18 -1.02 55.48
CA PHE A 308 9.87 0.15 56.03
C PHE A 308 10.84 -0.23 57.13
N SER A 309 11.96 0.48 57.21
CA SER A 309 12.94 0.32 58.28
C SER A 309 13.60 1.65 58.68
N ILE A 310 14.09 1.69 59.92
CA ILE A 310 14.91 2.79 60.44
C ILE A 310 16.23 2.22 60.93
N HIS A 311 17.32 2.94 60.66
CA HIS A 311 18.65 2.62 61.15
C HIS A 311 18.77 2.89 62.66
N ASP A 312 19.13 1.86 63.42
CA ASP A 312 19.49 1.98 64.83
C ASP A 312 21.00 2.20 64.98
N SER A 313 21.38 3.44 65.28
CA SER A 313 22.77 3.86 65.47
C SER A 313 23.50 3.23 66.67
N ILE A 314 22.80 2.53 67.57
CA ILE A 314 23.42 1.88 68.74
C ILE A 314 24.05 0.55 68.35
N ASP A 315 23.32 -0.27 67.59
CA ASP A 315 23.72 -1.62 67.19
C ASP A 315 24.12 -1.72 65.71
N ASP A 316 23.99 -0.62 64.93
CA ASP A 316 24.25 -0.54 63.48
C ASP A 316 23.38 -1.48 62.64
N ASP A 317 22.16 -1.73 63.12
CA ASP A 317 21.17 -2.63 62.50
C ASP A 317 19.93 -1.84 62.03
N TYR A 318 19.19 -2.41 61.07
CA TYR A 318 17.92 -1.87 60.60
C TYR A 318 16.74 -2.55 61.32
N VAL A 319 15.87 -1.75 61.92
CA VAL A 319 14.66 -2.25 62.59
C VAL A 319 13.47 -2.09 61.65
N SER A 320 12.82 -3.21 61.30
CA SER A 320 11.59 -3.22 60.50
C SER A 320 10.42 -2.60 61.28
N LEU A 321 9.67 -1.72 60.61
CA LEU A 321 8.54 -0.98 61.18
C LEU A 321 7.19 -1.47 60.64
N GLY A 322 7.18 -2.54 59.86
CA GLY A 322 6.02 -3.05 59.15
C GLY A 322 6.05 -2.70 57.67
N GLY A 323 4.96 -3.01 56.98
CA GLY A 323 4.80 -2.73 55.57
C GLY A 323 3.37 -2.38 55.19
N THR A 324 3.24 -1.74 54.03
CA THR A 324 1.96 -1.40 53.40
C THR A 324 1.94 -2.02 52.00
N VAL A 325 0.75 -2.21 51.45
CA VAL A 325 0.56 -2.60 50.05
C VAL A 325 -0.14 -1.42 49.38
N GLU A 326 0.51 -0.85 48.37
CA GLU A 326 -0.04 0.25 47.60
C GLU A 326 -0.33 -0.20 46.17
N ASP A 327 -1.35 0.40 45.57
CA ASP A 327 -1.66 0.26 44.15
C ASP A 327 -1.55 1.62 43.44
N VAL A 328 -1.00 1.59 42.23
CA VAL A 328 -0.96 2.76 41.34
C VAL A 328 -1.54 2.39 39.98
N THR A 329 -2.33 3.31 39.44
CA THR A 329 -2.88 3.22 38.09
C THR A 329 -2.11 4.15 37.17
N ILE A 330 -1.65 3.64 36.03
CA ILE A 330 -0.81 4.37 35.08
C ILE A 330 -1.36 4.21 33.67
N ASP A 331 -1.45 5.32 32.95
CA ASP A 331 -1.64 5.30 31.50
C ASP A 331 -0.27 5.31 30.81
N HIS A 332 0.03 4.26 30.05
CA HIS A 332 1.30 4.14 29.32
C HIS A 332 1.07 3.87 27.84
N ARG A 333 1.81 4.57 26.99
CA ARG A 333 1.71 4.44 25.53
C ARG A 333 2.67 3.36 25.04
N TYR A 334 2.12 2.29 24.48
CA TYR A 334 2.86 1.23 23.83
C TYR A 334 2.77 1.33 22.31
N GLN A 335 3.80 0.83 21.64
CA GLN A 335 3.73 0.49 20.23
C GLN A 335 3.88 -1.01 20.09
N VAL A 336 2.89 -1.66 19.48
CA VAL A 336 2.88 -3.11 19.29
C VAL A 336 3.08 -3.41 17.80
N THR A 337 3.98 -4.34 17.49
CA THR A 337 4.15 -4.90 16.16
C THR A 337 3.21 -6.08 16.05
N VAL A 338 2.24 -6.02 15.14
CA VAL A 338 1.23 -7.05 14.94
C VAL A 338 1.43 -7.65 13.55
N THR A 339 1.43 -8.98 13.48
CA THR A 339 1.41 -9.74 12.24
C THR A 339 0.07 -10.43 12.11
N ILE A 340 -0.65 -10.17 11.03
CA ILE A 340 -1.94 -10.78 10.74
C ILE A 340 -1.89 -11.53 9.41
N SER A 341 -2.67 -12.61 9.31
CA SER A 341 -2.95 -13.31 8.06
C SER A 341 -4.43 -13.28 7.70
N GLY A 342 -4.77 -13.87 6.55
CA GLY A 342 -6.12 -13.84 6.00
C GLY A 342 -6.29 -12.88 4.83
N LYS A 343 -5.19 -12.52 4.12
CA LYS A 343 -5.25 -11.72 2.89
C LYS A 343 -6.21 -12.34 1.89
N GLY A 344 -7.19 -11.55 1.44
CA GLY A 344 -8.19 -11.98 0.47
C GLY A 344 -9.32 -12.85 1.03
N SER A 345 -9.34 -13.07 2.35
CA SER A 345 -10.43 -13.75 3.05
C SER A 345 -11.20 -12.80 3.96
N ASP A 346 -12.42 -13.18 4.34
CA ASP A 346 -13.23 -12.43 5.32
C ASP A 346 -12.81 -12.71 6.78
N GLU A 347 -11.89 -13.65 7.02
CA GLU A 347 -11.43 -14.05 8.35
C GLU A 347 -9.97 -13.64 8.57
N ILE A 348 -9.76 -12.58 9.37
CA ILE A 348 -8.44 -12.10 9.75
C ILE A 348 -8.02 -12.81 11.04
N ALA A 349 -6.79 -13.33 11.07
CA ALA A 349 -6.20 -13.94 12.26
C ALA A 349 -4.92 -13.21 12.68
N VAL A 350 -4.72 -13.04 13.98
CA VAL A 350 -3.45 -12.55 14.53
C VAL A 350 -2.49 -13.73 14.64
N GLU A 351 -1.36 -13.65 13.95
CA GLU A 351 -0.32 -14.68 14.03
C GLU A 351 0.69 -14.38 15.14
N ASP A 352 1.00 -13.10 15.33
CA ASP A 352 1.94 -12.65 16.33
C ASP A 352 1.67 -11.19 16.75
N ALA A 353 1.95 -10.88 18.01
CA ALA A 353 1.85 -9.54 18.57
C ALA A 353 2.99 -9.33 19.60
N VAL A 354 3.84 -8.33 19.34
CA VAL A 354 5.06 -8.08 20.13
C VAL A 354 5.22 -6.61 20.46
N VAL A 355 5.45 -6.29 21.73
CA VAL A 355 5.72 -4.93 22.19
C VAL A 355 7.07 -4.44 21.67
N ASN A 356 7.09 -3.22 21.11
CA ASN A 356 8.32 -2.56 20.71
C ASN A 356 9.21 -2.28 21.94
N PRO A 357 10.46 -2.77 21.99
CA PRO A 357 11.38 -2.55 23.11
C PRO A 357 11.61 -1.08 23.48
N ALA A 358 11.43 -0.16 22.52
CA ALA A 358 11.59 1.27 22.73
C ALA A 358 10.45 1.90 23.57
N THR A 359 9.28 1.25 23.63
CA THR A 359 8.08 1.77 24.32
C THR A 359 7.72 1.00 25.58
N LYS A 360 8.58 0.07 26.04
CA LYS A 360 8.34 -0.68 27.29
C LYS A 360 8.27 0.25 28.50
N LEU A 361 7.41 -0.07 29.46
CA LEU A 361 7.42 0.58 30.76
C LEU A 361 8.73 0.25 31.48
N ARG A 362 9.34 1.25 32.13
CA ARG A 362 10.63 1.09 32.83
C ARG A 362 10.58 1.49 34.29
N THR A 363 9.74 2.47 34.61
CA THR A 363 9.69 3.09 35.93
C THR A 363 8.24 3.26 36.34
N VAL A 364 7.95 2.98 37.60
CA VAL A 364 6.63 3.17 38.21
C VAL A 364 6.81 4.01 39.46
N ASP A 365 6.14 5.17 39.52
CA ASP A 365 6.16 6.07 40.67
C ASP A 365 4.92 5.84 41.53
N PHE A 366 5.13 5.40 42.77
CA PHE A 366 4.07 5.19 43.78
C PHE A 366 3.82 6.44 44.63
N GLY A 367 4.53 7.55 44.39
CA GLY A 367 4.33 8.81 45.09
C GLY A 367 4.85 8.76 46.52
N HIS A 368 4.01 9.08 47.51
CA HIS A 368 4.42 9.04 48.93
C HIS A 368 3.88 7.78 49.59
N VAL A 369 4.76 7.00 50.22
CA VAL A 369 4.43 5.74 50.88
C VAL A 369 4.79 5.80 52.37
N GLU A 370 3.93 5.24 53.21
CA GLU A 370 4.09 5.28 54.68
C GLU A 370 3.67 3.96 55.34
N PRO A 371 4.24 3.61 56.51
CA PRO A 371 4.00 2.31 57.17
C PRO A 371 2.61 2.14 57.79
N PHE A 372 1.81 3.22 57.91
CA PHE A 372 0.49 3.19 58.55
C PHE A 372 -0.51 3.97 57.70
N SER A 373 -1.48 3.28 57.11
CA SER A 373 -2.63 3.93 56.47
C SER A 373 -3.53 4.55 57.55
N GLU A 374 -3.75 5.87 57.52
CA GLU A 374 -4.81 6.47 58.34
C GLU A 374 -6.17 5.95 57.84
N PRO A 375 -7.06 5.42 58.71
CA PRO A 375 -8.39 5.02 58.26
C PRO A 375 -9.16 6.27 57.79
N GLU A 376 -9.75 6.18 56.59
CA GLU A 376 -10.60 7.25 56.07
C GLU A 376 -11.72 7.56 57.08
N PRO A 377 -11.95 8.84 57.41
CA PRO A 377 -13.04 9.21 58.30
C PRO A 377 -14.40 8.96 57.62
N ASP A 378 -15.24 8.14 58.26
CA ASP A 378 -16.64 7.81 57.89
C ASP A 378 -17.50 9.03 57.48
#